data_AF-A0A528G4E8-F1
#
_entry.id   AF-A0A528G4E8-F1
#
_cell.length_a   1.000
_cell.length_b   1.000
_cell.length_c   1.000
_cell.angle_alpha   90.00
_cell.angle_beta   90.00
_cell.angle_gamma   90.00
#
_symmetry.space_group_name_H-M   'P 1'
#
loop_
_entity.id
_entity.type
_entity.pdbx_description
1 polymer ?
#
loop_
_entity_poly.entity_id
_entity_poly.type
_entity_poly.pdbx_seq_one_letter_code
_entity_poly.pdbx_strand_id
1 'polypeptide(L)' 'MAPVEVDPAKVREFSDAESFYTWLGKHHDTETEIWIKIHKVGSGLASITPKEAIDVVLCWGWIDAVRKGLDDKSYLQRYT' A
#
# COMPACT_ATOMS: atom_id res chain seq x y z
N MET A 1 -11.23 7.15 19.05
CA MET A 1 -10.13 6.76 18.14
C MET A 1 -9.62 8.02 17.49
N ALA A 2 -8.32 8.28 17.55
CA ALA A 2 -7.74 9.43 16.84
C ALA A 2 -7.95 9.24 15.32
N PRO A 3 -8.21 10.32 14.57
CA PRO A 3 -8.30 10.23 13.12
C PRO A 3 -6.98 9.72 12.55
N VAL A 4 -7.06 8.72 11.68
CA VAL A 4 -5.88 8.22 10.96
C VAL A 4 -5.52 9.24 9.90
N GLU A 5 -4.51 10.05 10.20
CA GLU A 5 -3.90 10.98 9.26
C GLU A 5 -3.01 10.20 8.30
N VAL A 6 -3.14 10.51 7.01
CA VAL A 6 -2.31 9.91 5.97
C VAL A 6 -1.23 10.93 5.65
N ASP A 7 0.02 10.61 5.94
CA ASP A 7 1.15 11.42 5.50
C ASP A 7 1.33 11.25 3.98
N PRO A 8 1.14 12.29 3.16
CA PRO A 8 1.32 12.21 1.72
C PRO A 8 2.74 11.78 1.31
N ALA A 9 3.76 12.02 2.13
CA ALA A 9 5.14 11.59 1.86
C ALA A 9 5.31 10.06 1.95
N LYS A 10 4.40 9.37 2.64
CA LYS A 10 4.36 7.92 2.80
C LYS A 10 3.41 7.24 1.83
N VAL A 11 2.76 7.99 0.93
CA VAL A 11 1.84 7.44 -0.08
C VAL A 11 2.60 7.09 -1.35
N ARG A 12 2.44 5.85 -1.85
CA ARG A 12 3.00 5.39 -3.12
C ARG A 12 2.00 4.60 -3.94
N GLU A 13 2.24 4.54 -5.24
CA GLU A 13 1.50 3.72 -6.21
C GLU A 13 2.43 2.63 -6.74
N PHE A 14 1.91 1.40 -6.86
CA PHE A 14 2.63 0.28 -7.46
C PHE A 14 1.74 -0.38 -8.52
N SER A 15 2.35 -0.78 -9.63
CA SER A 15 1.67 -1.44 -10.75
C SER A 15 1.42 -2.91 -10.49
N ASP A 16 2.27 -3.55 -9.69
CA ASP A 16 2.35 -5.00 -9.49
C ASP A 16 3.07 -5.35 -8.18
N ALA A 17 3.06 -6.63 -7.82
CA ALA A 17 3.71 -7.15 -6.63
C ALA A 17 5.25 -7.00 -6.65
N GLU A 18 5.88 -7.11 -7.83
CA GLU A 18 7.34 -7.15 -7.97
C GLU A 18 7.97 -5.77 -7.69
N SER A 19 7.36 -4.72 -8.23
CA SER A 19 7.75 -3.33 -7.96
C SER A 19 7.61 -2.99 -6.47
N PHE A 20 6.55 -3.49 -5.82
CA PHE A 20 6.37 -3.30 -4.39
C PHE A 20 7.38 -4.10 -3.56
N TYR A 21 7.63 -5.36 -3.91
CA TYR A 21 8.64 -6.21 -3.25
C TYR A 21 10.03 -5.59 -3.32
N THR A 22 10.41 -5.09 -4.50
CA THR A 22 11.70 -4.41 -4.72
C THR A 22 11.83 -3.14 -3.87
N TRP A 23 10.73 -2.40 -3.70
CA TRP A 23 10.72 -1.22 -2.84
C TRP A 23 10.89 -1.61 -1.36
N LEU A 24 10.13 -2.59 -0.86
CA LEU A 24 10.25 -3.05 0.52
C LEU A 24 11.65 -3.61 0.81
N GLY A 25 12.27 -4.32 -0.12
CA GLY A 25 13.64 -4.82 0.07
C GLY A 25 14.69 -3.73 0.35
N LYS A 26 14.41 -2.47 -0.01
CA LYS A 26 15.28 -1.32 0.25
C LYS A 26 14.84 -0.44 1.43
N HIS A 27 13.61 -0.61 1.90
CA HIS A 27 12.96 0.36 2.78
C HIS A 27 12.30 -0.25 4.03
N HIS A 28 12.08 -1.57 4.09
CA HIS A 28 11.35 -2.23 5.19
C HIS A 28 12.02 -2.07 6.58
N ASP A 29 13.32 -1.81 6.62
CA ASP A 29 14.13 -1.66 7.83
C ASP A 29 14.21 -0.21 8.34
N THR A 30 13.94 0.75 7.46
CA THR A 30 14.08 2.19 7.71
C THR A 30 12.74 2.90 7.79
N GLU A 31 11.77 2.46 7.00
CA GLU A 31 10.41 2.97 7.01
C GLU A 31 9.57 2.24 8.06
N THR A 32 8.70 2.95 8.79
CA THR A 32 7.81 2.35 9.80
C THR A 32 6.41 2.08 9.27
N GLU A 33 6.04 2.71 8.16
CA GLU A 33 4.76 2.52 7.48
C GLU A 33 4.84 2.93 6.02
N ILE A 34 3.94 2.38 5.22
CA ILE A 34 3.66 2.85 3.86
C ILE A 34 2.15 2.84 3.61
N TRP A 35 1.68 3.81 2.85
CA TRP A 35 0.34 3.84 2.31
C TRP A 35 0.38 3.55 0.81
N ILE A 36 -0.28 2.50 0.37
CA ILE A 36 -0.40 2.17 -1.04
C ILE A 36 -1.72 2.69 -1.57
N LYS A 37 -1.68 3.48 -2.63
CA LYS A 37 -2.86 3.83 -3.41
C LYS A 37 -3.17 2.70 -4.38
N ILE A 38 -4.28 2.05 -4.12
CA ILE A 38 -4.78 0.89 -4.87
C ILE A 38 -5.96 1.35 -5.72
N HIS A 39 -5.85 1.15 -7.02
CA HIS A 39 -6.95 1.39 -7.95
C HIS A 39 -7.95 0.23 -7.92
N LYS A 40 -9.23 0.55 -7.88
CA LYS A 40 -10.33 -0.42 -7.92
C LYS A 40 -10.34 -1.11 -9.28
N VAL A 41 -10.77 -2.37 -9.33
CA VAL A 41 -10.83 -3.18 -10.57
C VAL A 41 -11.61 -2.48 -11.69
N GLY A 42 -12.66 -1.73 -11.35
CA GLY A 42 -13.46 -0.95 -12.32
C GLY A 42 -12.84 0.37 -12.80
N SER A 43 -11.65 0.74 -12.33
CA SER A 43 -11.00 2.01 -12.69
C SER A 43 -10.36 2.00 -14.08
N GLY A 44 -10.03 0.81 -14.61
CA GLY A 44 -9.27 0.64 -15.85
C GLY A 44 -7.77 0.96 -15.73
N LEU A 45 -7.27 1.23 -14.53
CA LEU A 45 -5.85 1.53 -14.26
C LEU A 45 -5.13 0.29 -13.73
N ALA A 46 -3.88 0.09 -14.16
CA ALA A 46 -3.02 -0.94 -13.61
C ALA A 46 -2.64 -0.60 -12.16
N SER A 47 -2.78 -1.56 -11.26
CA SER A 47 -2.49 -1.36 -9.83
C SER A 47 -2.28 -2.70 -9.15
N ILE A 48 -1.38 -2.72 -8.18
CA ILE A 48 -1.24 -3.84 -7.25
C ILE A 48 -2.56 -4.08 -6.51
N THR A 49 -2.94 -5.34 -6.38
CA THR A 49 -4.11 -5.73 -5.59
C THR A 49 -3.76 -5.81 -4.10
N PRO A 50 -4.71 -5.63 -3.18
CA PRO A 50 -4.44 -5.81 -1.75
C PRO A 50 -3.93 -7.20 -1.42
N LYS A 51 -4.34 -8.21 -2.20
CA LYS A 51 -3.92 -9.60 -2.05
C LYS A 51 -2.44 -9.77 -2.38
N GLU A 52 -2.00 -9.20 -3.49
CA GLU A 52 -0.57 -9.20 -3.85
C GLU A 52 0.25 -8.41 -2.83
N ALA A 53 -0.26 -7.26 -2.39
CA ALA A 53 0.43 -6.42 -1.43
C ALA A 53 0.59 -7.11 -0.07
N ILE A 54 -0.44 -7.82 0.45
CA ILE A 54 -0.33 -8.57 1.72
C ILE A 54 0.69 -9.71 1.61
N ASP A 55 0.69 -10.45 0.49
CA ASP A 55 1.65 -11.55 0.27
C ASP A 55 3.10 -11.02 0.30
N VAL A 56 3.34 -9.83 -0.25
CA VAL A 56 4.66 -9.19 -0.26
C VAL A 56 5.10 -8.72 1.13
N VAL A 57 4.25 -7.99 1.87
CA VAL A 57 4.63 -7.42 3.18
C VAL A 57 4.89 -8.50 4.22
N LEU A 58 4.19 -9.64 4.13
CA LEU A 58 4.40 -10.78 5.03
C LEU A 58 5.81 -11.35 4.91
N CYS A 59 6.45 -11.26 3.73
CA CYS A 59 7.87 -11.66 3.56
C CYS A 59 8.83 -10.79 4.38
N TRP A 60 8.43 -9.57 4.74
CA TRP A 60 9.23 -8.60 5.47
C TRP A 60 8.75 -8.40 6.92
N GLY A 61 7.79 -9.21 7.38
CA GLY A 61 7.24 -9.15 8.73
C GLY A 61 6.22 -8.02 8.97
N TRP A 62 5.76 -7.37 7.90
CA TRP A 62 4.75 -6.32 7.93
C TRP A 62 3.35 -6.92 7.67
N ILE A 63 2.29 -6.22 8.10
CA ILE A 63 0.88 -6.60 7.92
C ILE A 63 0.06 -5.45 7.33
N ASP A 64 -1.14 -5.75 6.81
CA ASP A 64 -2.11 -4.72 6.47
C ASP A 64 -2.77 -4.15 7.72
N ALA A 65 -2.94 -2.83 7.74
CA ALA A 65 -3.53 -2.11 8.85
C ALA A 65 -4.85 -1.45 8.43
N VAL A 66 -4.80 -0.15 8.14
CA VAL A 66 -5.98 0.67 7.94
C VAL A 66 -6.24 0.84 6.44
N ARG A 67 -7.49 0.63 6.04
CA ARG A 67 -7.99 1.05 4.72
C ARG A 67 -8.70 2.40 4.84
N LYS A 68 -8.39 3.33 3.92
CA LYS A 68 -9.03 4.64 3.83
C LYS A 68 -9.48 4.91 2.39
N GLY A 69 -10.75 5.25 2.20
CA GLY A 69 -11.23 5.69 0.89
C GLY A 69 -10.52 6.97 0.46
N LEU A 70 -10.08 7.03 -0.80
CA LEU A 70 -9.48 8.22 -1.38
C LEU A 70 -10.45 8.89 -2.35
N ASP A 71 -10.94 8.12 -3.33
CA ASP A 71 -11.87 8.59 -4.36
C ASP A 71 -12.76 7.46 -4.92
N ASP A 72 -13.54 7.76 -5.96
CA ASP A 72 -14.46 6.80 -6.58
C ASP A 72 -13.74 5.63 -7.26
N LYS A 73 -12.47 5.81 -7.66
CA LYS A 73 -11.68 4.86 -8.42
C LYS A 73 -10.55 4.22 -7.61
N SER A 74 -10.19 4.75 -6.45
CA SER A 74 -9.03 4.31 -5.68
C SER A 74 -9.24 4.45 -4.17
N TYR A 75 -8.41 3.74 -3.40
CA TYR A 75 -8.34 3.85 -1.95
C TYR A 75 -6.91 3.66 -1.49
N LEU A 76 -6.62 4.11 -0.28
CA LEU A 76 -5.34 3.92 0.37
C LEU A 76 -5.42 2.73 1.34
N GLN A 77 -4.39 1.90 1.33
CA GLN A 77 -4.20 0.82 2.29
C GLN A 77 -2.86 1.00 2.98
N ARG A 78 -2.86 1.04 4.31
CA ARG A 78 -1.63 1.11 5.10
C ARG A 78 -1.06 -0.27 5.34
N TYR A 79 0.27 -0.37 5.28
CA TYR A 79 1.06 -1.53 5.68
C TYR A 79 2.17 -1.11 6.65
N THR A 80 2.41 -1.92 7.69
CA THR A 80 3.38 -1.68 8.78
C THR A 80 3.87 -2.99 9.37
#